data_AF-A0A1E4ZZ83-F1
#
_entry.id   AF-A0A1E4ZZ83-F1
#
_cell.length_a   1.000
_cell.length_b   1.000
_cell.length_c   1.000
_cell.angle_alpha   90.00
_cell.angle_beta   90.00
_cell.angle_gamma   90.00
#
_symmetry.space_group_name_H-M   'P 1'
#
loop_
_entity.id
_entity.type
_entity.pdbx_description
1 polymer ?
#
loop_
_entity_poly.entity_id
_entity_poly.type
_entity_poly.pdbx_seq_one_letter_code
_entity_poly.pdbx_strand_id
1 'polypeptide(L)'
;MQPVYAGALDPEKWQLFPDKPYPTVFPVADSGSDNFICRVVRHKPDTSGFVPIGAIRGNDNPFFLITRAKPQNDNQVKQQLALRYGVTKVEVEVCLALASGDSLETLANNGGKSIHTVRNQLKSAMSKFSVNRQTELVSLIDRIKSNSL
;
A
#
# COMPACT_ATOMS: atom_id res chain seq x y z
N MET A 1 12.00 -35.80 -26.64
CA MET A 1 10.70 -35.12 -26.52
C MET A 1 10.97 -33.63 -26.61
N GLN A 2 10.75 -33.01 -27.77
CA GLN A 2 10.96 -31.58 -27.96
C GLN A 2 9.67 -30.81 -27.65
N PRO A 3 9.73 -29.61 -27.06
CA PRO A 3 8.54 -28.81 -26.81
C PRO A 3 8.00 -28.27 -28.14
N VAL A 4 6.71 -28.52 -28.37
CA VAL A 4 5.95 -27.97 -29.49
C VAL A 4 5.68 -26.49 -29.20
N TYR A 5 6.51 -25.60 -29.76
CA TYR A 5 6.19 -24.17 -29.83
C TYR A 5 5.25 -23.94 -31.02
N ALA A 6 3.95 -24.11 -30.76
CA ALA A 6 2.90 -23.74 -31.70
C ALA A 6 2.65 -22.23 -31.65
N GLY A 7 2.91 -21.55 -32.77
CA GLY A 7 2.40 -20.21 -33.07
C GLY A 7 3.22 -19.08 -32.47
N ALA A 8 3.51 -18.06 -33.28
CA ALA A 8 3.96 -16.76 -32.79
C ALA A 8 3.02 -16.31 -31.67
N LEU A 9 3.58 -16.13 -30.47
CA LEU A 9 2.86 -15.70 -29.28
C LEU A 9 2.30 -14.30 -29.55
N ASP A 10 0.99 -14.23 -29.80
CA ASP A 10 0.26 -12.97 -29.94
C ASP A 10 0.21 -12.26 -28.57
N PRO A 11 0.93 -11.12 -28.39
CA PRO A 11 1.04 -10.45 -27.10
C PRO A 11 -0.27 -9.83 -26.59
N GLU A 12 -1.29 -9.75 -27.45
CA GLU A 12 -2.62 -9.23 -27.12
C GLU A 12 -3.57 -10.34 -26.62
N LYS A 13 -3.33 -11.60 -26.99
CA LYS A 13 -4.19 -12.73 -26.60
C LYS A 13 -3.98 -13.22 -25.17
N TRP A 14 -2.92 -12.79 -24.48
CA TRP A 14 -2.64 -13.18 -23.09
C TRP A 14 -3.22 -12.22 -22.06
N GLN A 15 -4.48 -11.79 -22.24
CA GLN A 15 -5.22 -11.12 -21.19
C GLN A 15 -5.80 -12.17 -20.23
N LEU A 16 -5.14 -12.37 -19.08
CA LEU A 16 -5.67 -13.22 -18.01
C LEU A 16 -7.02 -12.69 -17.48
N PHE A 17 -7.30 -11.39 -17.68
CA PHE A 17 -8.58 -10.74 -17.44
C PHE A 17 -8.82 -9.67 -18.52
N PRO A 18 -9.58 -9.96 -19.59
CA PRO A 18 -9.78 -9.01 -20.67
C PRO A 18 -10.57 -7.76 -20.26
N ASP A 19 -11.42 -7.89 -19.25
CA ASP A 19 -12.32 -6.81 -18.79
C ASP A 19 -11.82 -6.04 -17.56
N LYS A 20 -10.57 -6.26 -17.11
CA LYS A 20 -10.04 -5.60 -15.90
C LYS A 20 -8.86 -4.71 -16.23
N PRO A 21 -8.83 -3.46 -15.71
CA PRO A 21 -7.68 -2.59 -15.89
C PRO A 21 -6.45 -3.19 -15.22
N TYR A 22 -5.29 -3.04 -15.88
CA TYR A 22 -3.99 -3.32 -15.27
C TYR A 22 -3.48 -2.06 -14.57
N PRO A 23 -2.99 -2.14 -13.32
CA PRO A 23 -2.82 -3.35 -12.50
C PRO A 23 -4.16 -3.89 -11.94
N THR A 24 -4.31 -5.22 -11.92
CA THR A 24 -5.53 -5.88 -11.41
C THR A 24 -5.32 -6.37 -9.98
N VAL A 25 -6.27 -6.05 -9.11
CA VAL A 25 -6.28 -6.46 -7.70
C VAL A 25 -7.48 -7.35 -7.44
N PHE A 26 -7.29 -8.47 -6.75
CA PHE A 26 -8.39 -9.34 -6.35
C PHE A 26 -8.13 -10.00 -4.99
N PRO A 27 -9.19 -10.20 -4.19
CA PRO A 27 -9.08 -10.96 -2.96
C PRO A 27 -8.82 -12.44 -3.30
N VAL A 28 -7.96 -13.07 -2.52
CA VAL A 28 -7.69 -14.50 -2.54
C VAL A 28 -7.94 -15.03 -1.13
N ALA A 29 -8.97 -15.86 -0.99
CA ALA A 29 -9.19 -16.62 0.24
C ALA A 29 -8.18 -17.78 0.26
N ASP A 30 -7.46 -17.96 1.37
CA ASP A 30 -6.71 -19.18 1.60
C ASP A 30 -7.63 -20.26 2.20
N SER A 31 -7.17 -21.50 2.17
CA SER A 31 -7.81 -22.66 2.82
C SER A 31 -7.95 -22.51 4.35
N GLY A 32 -7.11 -21.67 4.97
CA GLY A 32 -7.32 -21.12 6.31
C GLY A 32 -8.02 -19.76 6.22
N SER A 33 -8.76 -19.36 7.26
CA SER A 33 -9.60 -18.15 7.35
C SER A 33 -8.94 -16.78 7.04
N ASP A 34 -7.70 -16.76 6.56
CA ASP A 34 -6.99 -15.57 6.14
C ASP A 34 -7.39 -15.16 4.70
N ASN A 35 -7.91 -13.94 4.57
CA ASN A 35 -8.04 -13.29 3.28
C ASN A 35 -6.71 -12.65 2.89
N PHE A 36 -6.35 -12.71 1.61
CA PHE A 36 -5.21 -12.02 1.02
C PHE A 36 -5.66 -11.11 -0.10
N ILE A 37 -4.89 -10.07 -0.39
CA ILE A 37 -5.03 -9.27 -1.59
C ILE A 37 -3.89 -9.67 -2.51
N CYS A 38 -4.26 -10.18 -3.69
CA CYS A 38 -3.32 -10.42 -4.77
C CYS A 38 -3.35 -9.25 -5.74
N ARG A 39 -2.16 -8.74 -6.10
CA ARG A 39 -2.00 -7.73 -7.16
C ARG A 39 -1.19 -8.33 -8.30
N VAL A 40 -1.71 -8.18 -9.52
CA VAL A 40 -1.07 -8.65 -10.75
C VAL A 40 -0.72 -7.43 -11.61
N VAL A 41 0.57 -7.30 -11.91
CA VAL A 41 1.10 -6.22 -12.74
C VAL A 41 1.86 -6.82 -13.91
N ARG A 42 1.56 -6.40 -15.14
CA ARG A 42 2.35 -6.73 -16.32
C ARG A 42 3.58 -5.82 -16.36
N HIS A 43 4.76 -6.41 -16.39
CA HIS A 43 5.98 -5.66 -16.62
C HIS A 43 6.35 -5.72 -18.11
N LYS A 44 6.56 -4.55 -18.73
CA LYS A 44 7.14 -4.44 -20.07
C LYS A 44 8.56 -3.89 -19.96
N PRO A 45 9.57 -4.58 -20.50
CA PRO A 45 10.97 -4.19 -20.32
C PRO A 45 11.34 -2.91 -21.09
N ASP A 46 10.56 -2.52 -22.12
CA ASP A 46 10.81 -1.36 -22.98
C ASP A 46 10.48 0.01 -22.34
N THR A 47 9.70 0.01 -21.25
CA THR A 47 9.11 1.22 -20.68
C THR A 47 9.43 1.40 -19.19
N SER A 48 10.23 0.50 -18.63
CA SER A 48 10.45 0.44 -17.18
C SER A 48 11.88 0.82 -16.81
N GLY A 49 12.04 1.97 -16.16
CA GLY A 49 13.22 2.23 -15.34
C GLY A 49 13.44 1.11 -14.32
N PHE A 50 14.70 0.94 -13.92
CA PHE A 50 15.23 -0.04 -12.96
C PHE A 50 14.20 -0.59 -11.94
N VAL A 51 13.86 -1.88 -12.05
CA VAL A 51 13.09 -2.58 -11.01
C VAL A 51 14.06 -3.11 -9.95
N PRO A 52 13.92 -2.72 -8.67
CA PRO A 52 14.87 -3.07 -7.62
C PRO A 52 14.70 -4.51 -7.08
N ILE A 53 14.12 -5.42 -7.87
CA ILE A 53 14.08 -6.85 -7.57
C ILE A 53 15.19 -7.49 -8.39
N GLY A 54 16.30 -7.85 -7.72
CA GLY A 54 17.54 -8.36 -8.32
C GLY A 54 17.45 -9.64 -9.16
N ALA A 55 16.24 -10.12 -9.47
CA ALA A 55 15.98 -11.25 -10.36
C ALA A 55 15.65 -10.84 -11.80
N ILE A 56 15.45 -9.55 -12.09
CA ILE A 56 15.00 -9.07 -13.41
C ILE A 56 16.12 -8.26 -14.06
N ARG A 57 17.26 -8.90 -14.32
CA ARG A 57 18.32 -8.34 -15.16
C ARG A 57 18.45 -9.20 -16.42
N GLY A 58 18.14 -8.60 -17.56
CA GLY A 58 18.53 -9.14 -18.88
C GLY A 58 17.58 -10.11 -19.55
N ASN A 59 16.29 -10.15 -19.17
CA ASN A 59 15.30 -10.91 -19.93
C ASN A 59 14.30 -9.93 -20.57
N ASP A 60 14.35 -9.80 -21.89
CA ASP A 60 13.43 -8.97 -22.70
C ASP A 60 12.02 -9.57 -22.79
N ASN A 61 11.76 -10.64 -22.04
CA ASN A 61 10.47 -11.30 -22.01
C ASN A 61 9.52 -10.61 -21.03
N PRO A 62 8.26 -10.35 -21.44
CA PRO A 62 7.24 -9.82 -20.54
C PRO A 62 6.96 -10.83 -19.43
N PHE A 63 6.86 -10.34 -18.19
CA PHE A 63 6.49 -11.17 -17.03
C PHE A 63 5.38 -10.51 -16.22
N PHE A 64 4.70 -11.33 -15.42
CA PHE A 64 3.71 -10.87 -14.46
C PHE A 64 4.34 -10.86 -13.06
N LEU A 65 4.26 -9.72 -12.39
CA LEU A 65 4.53 -9.63 -10.96
C LEU A 65 3.24 -9.94 -10.20
N ILE A 66 3.27 -10.97 -9.37
CA ILE A 66 2.19 -11.30 -8.45
C ILE A 66 2.68 -10.99 -7.04
N THR A 67 1.99 -10.09 -6.35
CA THR A 67 2.23 -9.83 -4.93
C THR A 67 1.05 -10.36 -4.13
N ARG A 68 1.34 -10.99 -2.98
CA ARG A 68 0.36 -11.43 -2.00
C ARG A 68 0.60 -10.61 -0.73
N ALA A 69 -0.43 -9.92 -0.26
CA ALA A 69 -0.39 -9.19 1.02
C ALA A 69 -1.62 -9.52 1.84
N LYS A 70 -1.50 -9.58 3.17
CA LYS A 70 -2.70 -9.60 4.03
C LYS A 70 -3.39 -8.23 3.93
N PRO A 71 -4.72 -8.16 3.79
CA PRO A 71 -5.45 -6.92 3.97
C PRO A 71 -5.18 -6.45 5.39
N GLN A 72 -4.44 -5.35 5.51
CA GLN A 72 -4.11 -4.79 6.80
C GLN A 72 -5.42 -4.34 7.46
N ASN A 73 -5.72 -4.88 8.64
CA ASN A 73 -6.89 -4.43 9.39
C ASN A 73 -6.55 -3.09 10.02
N ASP A 74 -7.02 -2.00 9.40
CA ASP A 74 -6.79 -0.63 9.88
C ASP A 74 -7.16 -0.47 11.35
N ASN A 75 -8.18 -1.17 11.86
CA ASN A 75 -8.55 -1.11 13.27
C ASN A 75 -7.49 -1.73 14.18
N GLN A 76 -6.87 -2.83 13.76
CA GLN A 76 -5.79 -3.47 14.51
C GLN A 76 -4.54 -2.59 14.53
N VAL A 77 -4.18 -1.97 13.40
CA VAL A 77 -3.07 -1.01 13.34
C VAL A 77 -3.35 0.19 14.23
N LYS A 78 -4.57 0.72 14.19
CA LYS A 78 -4.98 1.83 15.05
C LYS A 78 -4.83 1.51 16.54
N GLN A 79 -5.28 0.32 16.94
CA GLN A 79 -5.17 -0.15 18.33
C GLN A 79 -3.71 -0.35 18.74
N GLN A 80 -2.88 -0.96 17.89
CA GLN A 80 -1.45 -1.15 18.17
C GLN A 80 -0.72 0.18 18.33
N LEU A 81 -0.99 1.16 17.47
CA LEU A 81 -0.41 2.51 17.58
C LEU A 81 -0.85 3.20 18.88
N ALA A 82 -2.14 3.14 19.21
CA ALA A 82 -2.69 3.70 20.45
C ALA A 82 -2.02 3.11 21.70
N LEU A 83 -1.90 1.79 21.77
CA LEU A 83 -1.29 1.09 22.90
C LEU A 83 0.22 1.36 23.00
N ARG A 84 0.94 1.40 21.87
CA ARG A 84 2.40 1.54 21.86
C ARG A 84 2.87 2.96 22.17
N TYR A 85 2.14 3.97 21.72
CA TYR A 85 2.56 5.37 21.81
C TYR A 85 1.67 6.24 22.73
N GLY A 86 0.66 5.66 23.39
CA GLY A 86 -0.25 6.41 24.25
C GLY A 86 -1.07 7.47 23.49
N VAL A 87 -1.26 7.25 22.20
CA VAL A 87 -2.02 8.15 21.32
C VAL A 87 -3.50 7.81 21.37
N THR A 88 -4.33 8.84 21.32
CA THR A 88 -5.78 8.71 21.26
C THR A 88 -6.23 8.26 19.89
N LYS A 89 -7.44 7.69 19.79
CA LYS A 89 -8.03 7.28 18.51
C LYS A 89 -8.02 8.40 17.46
N VAL A 90 -8.35 9.62 17.88
CA VAL A 90 -8.41 10.78 16.99
C VAL A 90 -7.02 11.18 16.48
N GLU A 91 -6.00 11.15 17.35
CA GLU A 91 -4.61 11.41 16.95
C GLU A 91 -4.13 10.38 15.92
N VAL A 92 -4.45 9.10 16.13
CA VAL A 92 -4.09 8.03 15.18
C VAL A 92 -4.80 8.22 13.84
N GLU A 93 -6.07 8.59 13.83
CA GLU A 93 -6.82 8.86 12.59
C GLU A 93 -6.18 9.99 11.79
N VAL A 94 -5.79 11.09 12.46
CA VAL A 94 -5.07 12.19 11.80
C VAL A 94 -3.73 11.72 11.21
N CYS A 95 -2.96 10.91 11.96
CA CYS A 95 -1.67 10.39 11.49
C CYS A 95 -1.82 9.47 10.26
N LEU A 96 -2.80 8.57 10.28
CA LEU A 96 -3.02 7.61 9.18
C LEU A 96 -3.52 8.30 7.91
N ALA A 97 -4.40 9.28 8.04
CA ALA A 97 -4.88 10.07 6.90
C ALA A 97 -3.75 10.90 6.28
N LEU A 98 -2.93 11.55 7.11
CA LEU A 98 -1.73 12.24 6.64
C LEU A 98 -0.76 11.29 5.91
N ALA A 99 -0.53 10.08 6.43
CA ALA A 99 0.30 9.07 5.78
C ALA A 99 -0.32 8.55 4.47
N SER A 100 -1.65 8.63 4.34
CA SER A 100 -2.37 8.28 3.11
C SER A 100 -2.38 9.41 2.07
N GLY A 101 -1.79 10.57 2.41
CA GLY A 101 -1.67 11.74 1.53
C GLY A 101 -2.80 12.76 1.68
N ASP A 102 -3.70 12.60 2.65
CA ASP A 102 -4.76 13.58 2.90
C ASP A 102 -4.20 14.90 3.45
N SER A 103 -4.83 16.01 3.09
CA SER A 103 -4.53 17.32 3.68
C SER A 103 -5.22 17.50 5.04
N LEU A 104 -4.67 18.39 5.87
CA LEU A 104 -5.29 18.74 7.16
C LEU A 104 -6.64 19.43 6.98
N GLU A 105 -6.80 20.17 5.88
CA GLU A 105 -8.01 20.84 5.47
C GLU A 105 -9.10 19.82 5.11
N THR A 106 -8.74 18.77 4.36
CA THR A 106 -9.63 17.64 4.07
C THR A 106 -10.09 16.96 5.35
N LEU A 107 -9.18 16.73 6.30
CA LEU A 107 -9.49 16.13 7.60
C LEU A 107 -10.42 16.98 8.47
N ALA A 108 -10.21 18.30 8.47
CA ALA A 108 -11.08 19.24 9.17
C ALA A 108 -12.50 19.20 8.61
N ASN A 109 -12.63 19.27 7.28
CA ASN A 109 -13.92 19.25 6.58
C ASN A 109 -14.66 17.93 6.79
N ASN A 110 -13.98 16.79 6.60
CA ASN A 110 -14.59 15.46 6.74
C ASN A 110 -15.01 15.14 8.18
N GLY A 111 -14.28 15.68 9.17
CA GLY A 111 -14.54 15.44 10.59
C GLY A 111 -15.50 16.44 11.25
N GLY A 112 -15.95 17.48 10.52
CA GLY A 112 -16.71 18.59 11.11
C GLY A 112 -15.93 19.37 12.18
N LYS A 113 -14.59 19.35 12.12
CA LYS A 113 -13.68 19.97 13.10
C LYS A 113 -13.03 21.19 12.48
N SER A 114 -12.67 22.18 13.29
CA SER A 114 -11.86 23.30 12.79
C SER A 114 -10.44 22.83 12.43
N ILE A 115 -9.84 23.48 11.43
CA ILE A 115 -8.44 23.24 11.06
C ILE A 115 -7.48 23.44 12.24
N HIS A 116 -7.79 24.35 13.16
CA HIS A 116 -7.00 24.59 14.36
C HIS A 116 -7.01 23.37 15.29
N THR A 117 -8.18 22.74 15.48
CA THR A 117 -8.32 21.51 16.28
C THR A 117 -7.52 20.37 15.68
N VAL A 118 -7.56 20.19 14.35
CA VAL A 118 -6.77 19.16 13.67
C VAL A 118 -5.27 19.42 13.81
N ARG A 119 -4.82 20.67 13.69
CA ARG A 119 -3.41 21.05 13.92
C ARG A 119 -2.95 20.78 15.36
N ASN A 120 -3.81 21.04 16.34
CA ASN A 120 -3.49 20.73 17.74
C ASN A 120 -3.39 19.22 17.99
N GLN A 121 -4.27 18.43 17.38
CA GLN A 121 -4.20 16.96 17.42
C GLN A 121 -2.92 16.45 16.77
N LEU A 122 -2.53 17.01 15.61
CA LEU A 122 -1.27 16.68 14.96
C LEU A 122 -0.08 17.02 15.86
N LYS A 123 -0.04 18.21 16.45
CA LYS A 123 1.06 18.63 17.36
C LYS A 123 1.17 17.71 18.58
N SER A 124 0.04 17.35 19.18
CA SER A 124 -0.02 16.40 20.29
C SER A 124 0.50 15.01 19.87
N ALA A 125 0.07 14.52 18.71
CA ALA A 125 0.54 13.26 18.16
C ALA A 125 2.06 13.28 17.91
N MET A 126 2.58 14.32 17.25
CA MET A 126 4.02 14.48 17.00
C MET A 126 4.85 14.44 18.28
N SER A 127 4.37 15.10 19.35
CA SER A 127 5.00 15.02 20.67
C SER A 127 5.03 13.58 21.20
N LYS A 128 3.91 12.86 21.13
CA LYS A 128 3.81 11.46 21.60
C LYS A 128 4.63 10.48 20.77
N PHE A 129 4.77 10.74 19.47
CA PHE A 129 5.66 9.99 18.57
C PHE A 129 7.12 10.45 18.65
N SER A 130 7.44 11.48 19.45
CA SER A 130 8.79 12.05 19.60
C SER A 130 9.39 12.51 18.27
N VAL A 131 8.59 13.13 17.41
CA VAL A 131 9.00 13.69 16.11
C VAL A 131 8.72 15.18 16.04
N ASN A 132 9.56 15.91 15.32
CA ASN A 132 9.46 17.37 15.24
C ASN A 132 8.93 17.86 13.89
N ARG A 133 8.85 16.98 12.88
CA ARG A 133 8.33 17.31 11.55
C ARG A 133 7.19 16.39 11.16
N GLN A 134 6.17 16.96 10.51
CA GLN A 134 5.04 16.18 9.97
C GLN A 134 5.51 15.10 8.99
N THR A 135 6.52 15.39 8.17
CA THR A 135 7.09 14.41 7.22
C THR A 135 7.82 13.26 7.91
N GLU A 136 8.43 13.49 9.08
CA GLU A 136 9.01 12.44 9.92
C GLU A 136 7.92 11.54 10.49
N LEU A 137 6.81 12.14 10.96
CA LEU A 137 5.65 11.39 11.43
C LEU A 137 5.09 10.48 10.33
N VAL A 138 4.88 11.03 9.13
CA VAL A 138 4.38 10.25 7.97
C VAL A 138 5.32 9.09 7.66
N SER A 139 6.63 9.36 7.56
CA SER A 139 7.64 8.33 7.28
C SER A 139 7.68 7.24 8.35
N LEU A 140 7.51 7.61 9.62
CA LEU A 140 7.46 6.67 10.74
C LEU A 140 6.23 5.76 10.65
N ILE A 141 5.05 6.34 10.38
CA ILE A 141 3.80 5.59 10.24
C ILE A 141 3.86 4.63 9.05
N ASP A 142 4.40 5.07 7.91
CA ASP A 142 4.58 4.20 6.74
C ASP A 142 5.53 3.03 7.01
N ARG A 143 6.62 3.27 7.74
CA ARG A 143 7.51 2.20 8.19
C ARG A 143 6.80 1.22 9.11
N ILE A 144 6.01 1.71 10.08
CA ILE A 144 5.26 0.82 10.99
C ILE A 144 4.24 0.00 10.21
N LYS A 145 3.52 0.61 9.26
CA LYS A 145 2.57 -0.11 8.39
C LYS A 145 3.27 -1.18 7.55
N SER A 146 4.47 -0.88 7.05
CA SER A 146 5.28 -1.79 6.22
C SER A 146 5.97 -2.89 7.02
N ASN A 147 6.30 -2.66 8.29
CA ASN A 147 7.02 -3.63 9.13
C ASN A 147 6.08 -4.54 9.94
N SER A 148 4.78 -4.24 9.91
CA SER A 148 3.70 -5.13 10.35
C SER A 148 3.15 -6.00 9.19
N LEU A 149 3.85 -6.05 8.04
CA LEU A 149 3.59 -6.92 6.88
C LEU A 149 4.17 -8.32 7.09
#